data_AF-A0A1B9LS63-F1
#
_entry.id   AF-A0A1B9LS63-F1
#
_cell.length_a   1.000
_cell.length_b   1.000
_cell.length_c   1.000
_cell.angle_alpha   90.00
_cell.angle_beta   90.00
_cell.angle_gamma   90.00
#
_symmetry.space_group_name_H-M   'P 1'
#
loop_
_entity.id
_entity.type
_entity.pdbx_description
1 polymer ?
#
loop_
_entity_poly.entity_id
_entity_poly.type
_entity_poly.pdbx_seq_one_letter_code
_entity_poly.pdbx_strand_id
1 'polypeptide(L)'
;MNQYALVTDIGGTNARFALYNLATNELSAITKVLIAKDDVLLKLIKNYLQAQSVTVKMACIAIACPINDEDIISMTNNDLSFSRSELVKELNLEKLEVINDFTAVSTSIPKLSKQDLVQIGGDEPDLDYPIAIYGAGTGLGVSHLIKVNGRWISLSGEGGHTELPMISDDEDRILVQLRKKFGRVSTERFLSGNGIVNIYQALLQINNQPVIEITPDIIVEKALSKSCPLCLQTLTYFCTFMGRFGGNLALTLNTQGGVYIAGGIVPRFIEFFKTSPFRDAFEHKGRMSYLVKKIPVYVITHEDPGLFGAGVYLQNCLNK
;
A
#
# COMPACT_ATOMS: atom_id res chain seq x y z
N MET A 1 19.66 -27.17 3.04
CA MET A 1 18.47 -26.43 2.60
C MET A 1 18.97 -25.20 1.85
N ASN A 2 18.41 -24.86 0.69
CA ASN A 2 18.75 -23.58 0.05
C ASN A 2 18.33 -22.46 1.00
N GLN A 3 19.32 -21.68 1.44
CA GLN A 3 19.14 -20.62 2.43
C GLN A 3 18.28 -19.46 1.88
N TYR A 4 18.17 -19.35 0.56
CA TYR A 4 17.46 -18.28 -0.12
C TYR A 4 16.16 -18.75 -0.79
N ALA A 5 15.13 -17.92 -0.68
CA ALA A 5 13.92 -17.99 -1.46
C ALA A 5 13.83 -16.79 -2.41
N LEU A 6 13.16 -16.98 -3.55
CA LEU A 6 12.78 -15.87 -4.43
C LEU A 6 11.59 -15.15 -3.80
N VAL A 7 11.66 -13.83 -3.71
CA VAL A 7 10.49 -13.00 -3.37
C VAL A 7 10.29 -11.95 -4.45
N THR A 8 9.03 -11.65 -4.78
CA THR A 8 8.69 -10.64 -5.79
C THR A 8 7.64 -9.68 -5.28
N ASP A 9 7.67 -8.45 -5.80
CA ASP A 9 6.66 -7.40 -5.62
C ASP A 9 6.28 -6.88 -7.01
N ILE A 10 5.12 -7.31 -7.50
CA ILE A 10 4.66 -7.09 -8.87
C ILE A 10 3.50 -6.09 -8.87
N GLY A 11 3.78 -4.87 -9.30
CA GLY A 11 2.78 -3.83 -9.53
C GLY A 11 2.31 -3.76 -10.99
N GLY A 12 1.51 -2.76 -11.32
CA GLY A 12 0.97 -2.60 -12.69
C GLY A 12 2.02 -2.25 -13.76
N THR A 13 3.09 -1.54 -13.39
CA THR A 13 4.12 -1.04 -14.34
C THR A 13 5.52 -1.56 -14.07
N ASN A 14 5.78 -2.07 -12.86
CA ASN A 14 7.10 -2.48 -12.43
C ASN A 14 6.99 -3.80 -11.67
N ALA A 15 7.98 -4.66 -11.86
CA ALA A 15 8.22 -5.84 -11.05
C ALA A 15 9.54 -5.67 -10.30
N ARG A 16 9.57 -6.04 -9.03
CA ARG A 16 10.79 -6.17 -8.25
C ARG A 16 11.01 -7.64 -7.89
N PHE A 17 12.26 -8.06 -7.94
CA PHE A 17 12.71 -9.40 -7.58
C PHE A 17 13.82 -9.28 -6.55
N ALA A 18 13.83 -10.17 -5.56
CA ALA A 18 14.89 -10.23 -4.56
C ALA A 18 15.11 -11.67 -4.08
N LEU A 19 16.26 -11.88 -3.44
CA LEU A 19 16.55 -13.08 -2.67
C LEU A 19 16.34 -12.80 -1.19
N TYR A 20 15.48 -13.60 -0.57
CA TYR A 20 15.18 -13.53 0.86
C TYR A 20 15.91 -14.66 1.59
N ASN A 21 16.75 -14.30 2.56
CA ASN A 21 17.45 -15.27 3.41
C ASN A 21 16.51 -15.78 4.50
N LEU A 22 16.11 -17.04 4.43
CA LEU A 22 15.16 -17.65 5.37
C LEU A 22 15.72 -17.81 6.80
N ALA A 23 17.04 -17.71 6.98
CA ALA A 23 17.69 -17.80 8.28
C ALA A 23 17.88 -16.43 8.95
N THR A 24 18.22 -15.39 8.17
CA THR A 24 18.52 -14.04 8.71
C THR A 24 17.38 -13.03 8.53
N ASN A 25 16.37 -13.35 7.72
CA ASN A 25 15.29 -12.45 7.29
C ASN A 25 15.78 -11.25 6.46
N GLU A 26 16.94 -11.37 5.81
CA GLU A 26 17.51 -10.28 5.02
C GLU A 26 17.12 -10.39 3.54
N LEU A 27 16.80 -9.23 2.95
CA LEU A 27 16.68 -9.08 1.50
C LEU A 27 18.04 -8.79 0.88
N SER A 28 18.26 -9.33 -0.32
CA SER A 28 19.46 -9.09 -1.12
C SER A 28 19.16 -9.18 -2.62
N ALA A 29 20.10 -8.72 -3.44
CA ALA A 29 20.01 -8.77 -4.90
C ALA A 29 18.71 -8.19 -5.46
N ILE A 30 18.26 -7.05 -4.91
CA ILE A 30 17.01 -6.42 -5.34
C ILE A 30 17.19 -5.88 -6.76
N THR A 31 16.37 -6.36 -7.69
CA THR A 31 16.35 -5.92 -9.09
C THR A 31 14.96 -5.45 -9.46
N LYS A 32 14.87 -4.22 -9.97
CA LYS A 32 13.64 -3.62 -10.51
C LYS A 32 13.62 -3.71 -12.02
N VAL A 33 12.48 -4.12 -12.58
CA VAL A 33 12.24 -4.28 -14.02
C VAL A 33 10.94 -3.55 -14.38
N LEU A 34 10.93 -2.87 -15.53
CA LEU A 34 9.71 -2.33 -16.14
C LEU A 34 8.96 -3.46 -16.83
N ILE A 35 7.66 -3.58 -16.56
CA ILE A 35 6.81 -4.59 -17.21
C ILE A 35 6.40 -4.03 -18.57
N ALA A 36 6.88 -4.66 -19.64
CA ALA A 36 6.51 -4.35 -21.01
C ALA A 36 5.25 -5.11 -21.44
N LYS A 37 4.65 -4.64 -22.53
CA LYS A 37 3.62 -5.41 -23.22
C LYS A 37 4.24 -6.73 -23.72
N ASP A 38 3.54 -7.85 -23.54
CA ASP A 38 3.96 -9.21 -23.91
C ASP A 38 5.06 -9.83 -23.01
N ASP A 39 5.40 -9.20 -21.87
CA ASP A 39 6.29 -9.83 -20.90
C ASP A 39 5.66 -11.10 -20.29
N VAL A 40 6.51 -12.11 -20.08
CA VAL A 40 6.13 -13.38 -19.45
C VAL A 40 6.85 -13.51 -18.12
N LEU A 41 6.11 -13.62 -17.02
CA LEU A 41 6.67 -13.62 -15.66
C LEU A 41 7.72 -14.72 -15.47
N LEU A 42 7.48 -15.94 -15.97
CA LEU A 42 8.43 -17.04 -15.91
C LEU A 42 9.79 -16.66 -16.52
N LYS A 43 9.80 -15.96 -17.66
CA LYS A 43 11.02 -15.53 -18.33
C LYS A 43 11.75 -14.46 -17.53
N LEU A 44 11.02 -13.50 -16.97
CA LEU A 44 11.59 -12.47 -16.10
C LEU A 44 12.26 -13.10 -14.87
N ILE A 45 11.60 -14.06 -14.23
CA ILE A 45 12.14 -14.79 -13.07
C ILE A 45 13.40 -15.59 -13.47
N LYS A 46 13.35 -16.36 -14.56
CA LYS A 46 14.51 -17.14 -15.04
C LYS A 46 15.70 -16.23 -15.34
N ASN A 47 15.48 -15.10 -16.00
CA ASN A 47 16.52 -14.11 -16.30
C ASN A 47 17.13 -13.53 -15.01
N TYR A 48 16.29 -13.19 -14.03
CA TYR A 48 16.74 -12.69 -12.73
C TYR A 48 17.62 -13.72 -12.01
N LEU A 49 17.15 -14.95 -11.86
CA LEU A 49 17.88 -16.03 -11.18
C LEU A 49 19.20 -16.36 -11.89
N GLN A 50 19.20 -16.36 -13.23
CA GLN A 50 20.42 -16.56 -14.02
C GLN A 50 21.41 -15.42 -13.80
N ALA A 51 20.96 -14.16 -13.80
CA ALA A 51 21.82 -13.01 -13.55
C ALA A 51 22.45 -13.03 -12.16
N GLN A 52 21.71 -13.54 -11.16
CA GLN A 52 22.23 -13.72 -9.80
C GLN A 52 23.05 -15.01 -9.61
N SER A 53 23.13 -15.88 -10.63
CA SER A 53 23.81 -17.18 -10.57
C SER A 53 23.37 -18.05 -9.39
N VAL A 54 22.06 -18.03 -9.06
CA VAL A 54 21.48 -18.82 -7.97
C VAL A 54 20.36 -19.73 -8.46
N THR A 55 20.10 -20.78 -7.68
CA THR A 55 18.88 -21.59 -7.80
C THR A 55 18.09 -21.50 -6.51
N VAL A 56 16.77 -21.51 -6.61
CA VAL A 56 15.86 -21.45 -5.45
C VAL A 56 14.92 -22.64 -5.51
N LYS A 57 14.50 -23.11 -4.33
CA LYS A 57 13.48 -24.15 -4.18
C LYS A 57 12.15 -23.60 -3.69
N MET A 58 12.14 -22.34 -3.29
CA MET A 58 10.98 -21.71 -2.68
C MET A 58 10.81 -20.31 -3.27
N ALA A 59 9.57 -19.93 -3.53
CA ALA A 59 9.24 -18.60 -4.02
C ALA A 59 7.96 -18.07 -3.37
N CYS A 60 7.91 -16.76 -3.13
CA CYS A 60 6.69 -16.05 -2.82
C CYS A 60 6.50 -14.87 -3.76
N ILE A 61 5.38 -14.87 -4.48
CA ILE A 61 5.02 -13.85 -5.46
C ILE A 61 3.96 -12.95 -4.84
N ALA A 62 4.35 -11.73 -4.44
CA ALA A 62 3.38 -10.69 -4.11
C ALA A 62 2.99 -9.93 -5.39
N ILE A 63 1.69 -9.79 -5.65
CA ILE A 63 1.16 -9.17 -6.87
C ILE A 63 -0.07 -8.31 -6.60
N ALA A 64 -0.13 -7.17 -7.28
CA ALA A 64 -1.20 -6.16 -7.15
C ALA A 64 -2.49 -6.56 -7.90
N CYS A 65 -3.06 -7.70 -7.55
CA CYS A 65 -4.39 -8.13 -7.97
C CYS A 65 -5.07 -9.01 -6.89
N PRO A 66 -6.39 -9.24 -6.99
CA PRO A 66 -7.07 -10.24 -6.17
C PRO A 66 -6.50 -11.63 -6.42
N ILE A 67 -6.31 -12.40 -5.35
CA ILE A 67 -5.80 -13.76 -5.40
C ILE A 67 -6.93 -14.76 -5.10
N ASN A 68 -7.09 -15.73 -5.99
CA ASN A 68 -7.95 -16.89 -5.84
C ASN A 68 -7.11 -18.19 -5.88
N ASP A 69 -7.77 -19.34 -5.70
CA ASP A 69 -7.14 -20.67 -5.72
C ASP A 69 -6.99 -21.26 -7.14
N GLU A 70 -7.29 -20.49 -8.19
CA GLU A 70 -7.19 -20.97 -9.58
C GLU A 70 -5.73 -21.17 -9.98
N ASP A 71 -5.45 -21.90 -11.06
CA ASP A 71 -4.05 -22.05 -11.51
C ASP A 71 -3.52 -20.77 -12.18
N ILE A 72 -4.39 -20.09 -12.93
CA ILE A 72 -4.05 -18.90 -13.71
C ILE A 72 -4.31 -17.65 -12.88
N ILE A 73 -3.29 -16.80 -12.75
CA ILE A 73 -3.41 -15.44 -12.23
C ILE A 73 -3.34 -14.46 -13.39
N SER A 74 -4.26 -13.50 -13.40
CA SER A 74 -4.29 -12.41 -14.38
C SER A 74 -4.38 -11.08 -13.66
N MET A 75 -3.51 -10.14 -14.02
CA MET A 75 -3.56 -8.79 -13.47
C MET A 75 -4.75 -8.01 -14.03
N THR A 76 -5.29 -7.09 -13.23
CA THR A 76 -6.39 -6.19 -13.64
C THR A 76 -5.89 -4.94 -14.36
N ASN A 77 -4.65 -4.55 -14.09
CA ASN A 77 -4.07 -3.27 -14.52
C ASN A 77 -3.03 -3.41 -15.65
N ASN A 78 -2.71 -4.63 -16.09
CA ASN A 78 -1.88 -4.92 -17.26
C ASN A 78 -2.19 -6.34 -17.80
N ASP A 79 -1.60 -6.70 -18.94
CA ASP A 79 -1.84 -7.97 -19.64
C ASP A 79 -1.03 -9.16 -19.05
N LEU A 80 -0.33 -8.99 -17.93
CA LEU A 80 0.47 -10.05 -17.33
C LEU A 80 -0.43 -11.15 -16.76
N SER A 81 -0.23 -12.37 -17.25
CA SER A 81 -0.88 -13.58 -16.76
C SER A 81 0.13 -14.72 -16.63
N PHE A 82 -0.04 -15.59 -15.64
CA PHE A 82 0.83 -16.75 -15.45
C PHE A 82 0.13 -17.90 -14.74
N SER A 83 0.63 -19.12 -14.98
CA SER A 83 0.20 -20.34 -14.31
C SER A 83 1.08 -20.63 -13.09
N ARG A 84 0.47 -20.93 -11.95
CA ARG A 84 1.18 -21.40 -10.75
C ARG A 84 1.88 -22.73 -11.00
N SER A 85 1.20 -23.69 -11.61
CA SER A 85 1.72 -25.02 -11.88
C SER A 85 2.88 -25.00 -12.88
N GLU A 86 2.81 -24.11 -13.88
CA GLU A 86 3.92 -23.85 -14.80
C GLU A 86 5.15 -23.33 -14.04
N LEU A 87 4.99 -22.31 -13.19
CA LEU A 87 6.11 -21.77 -12.41
C LEU A 87 6.76 -22.83 -11.52
N VAL A 88 5.95 -23.63 -10.82
CA VAL A 88 6.45 -24.72 -9.95
C VAL A 88 7.28 -25.72 -10.76
N LYS A 89 6.76 -26.16 -11.90
CA LYS A 89 7.42 -27.14 -12.77
C LYS A 89 8.71 -26.58 -13.38
N GLU A 90 8.63 -25.41 -13.99
CA GLU A 90 9.71 -24.81 -14.79
C GLU A 90 10.86 -24.25 -13.96
N LEU A 91 10.60 -23.91 -12.70
CA LEU A 91 11.62 -23.46 -11.73
C LEU A 91 12.01 -24.57 -10.74
N ASN A 92 11.40 -25.76 -10.83
CA ASN A 92 11.63 -26.89 -9.93
C ASN A 92 11.48 -26.49 -8.44
N LEU A 93 10.41 -25.75 -8.14
CA LEU A 93 10.08 -25.28 -6.80
C LEU A 93 9.43 -26.39 -5.98
N GLU A 94 9.84 -26.49 -4.72
CA GLU A 94 9.19 -27.32 -3.70
C GLU A 94 8.04 -26.57 -3.03
N LYS A 95 8.10 -25.23 -3.01
CA LYS A 95 7.07 -24.37 -2.44
C LYS A 95 6.89 -23.09 -3.26
N LEU A 96 5.66 -22.81 -3.66
CA LEU A 96 5.26 -21.54 -4.27
C LEU A 96 4.09 -20.98 -3.46
N GLU A 97 4.22 -19.73 -3.04
CA GLU A 97 3.12 -18.93 -2.51
C GLU A 97 2.85 -17.77 -3.46
N VAL A 98 1.58 -17.49 -3.75
CA VAL A 98 1.17 -16.31 -4.52
C VAL A 98 0.18 -15.55 -3.65
N ILE A 99 0.49 -14.31 -3.34
CA ILE A 99 -0.27 -13.47 -2.40
C ILE A 99 -0.53 -12.10 -3.00
N ASN A 100 -1.55 -11.43 -2.49
CA ASN A 100 -1.80 -10.03 -2.80
C ASN A 100 -0.66 -9.15 -2.24
N ASP A 101 -0.33 -8.05 -2.93
CA ASP A 101 0.69 -7.08 -2.53
C ASP A 101 0.49 -6.51 -1.12
N PHE A 102 -0.74 -6.12 -0.77
CA PHE A 102 -1.05 -5.65 0.58
C PHE A 102 -1.08 -6.76 1.64
N THR A 103 -1.28 -8.02 1.25
CA THR A 103 -1.03 -9.18 2.14
C THR A 103 0.46 -9.34 2.44
N ALA A 104 1.33 -9.08 1.46
CA ALA A 104 2.77 -9.04 1.70
C ALA A 104 3.12 -7.91 2.67
N VAL A 105 2.71 -6.67 2.35
CA VAL A 105 2.97 -5.50 3.20
C VAL A 105 2.44 -5.71 4.62
N SER A 106 1.22 -6.21 4.79
CA SER A 106 0.68 -6.48 6.12
C SER A 106 1.54 -7.49 6.89
N THR A 107 1.94 -8.58 6.25
CA THR A 107 2.76 -9.62 6.87
C THR A 107 4.15 -9.12 7.32
N SER A 108 4.64 -8.02 6.74
CA SER A 108 5.90 -7.39 7.16
C SER A 108 5.82 -6.71 8.53
N ILE A 109 4.65 -6.18 8.90
CA ILE A 109 4.50 -5.25 10.05
C ILE A 109 5.03 -5.81 11.37
N PRO A 110 4.72 -7.06 11.77
CA PRO A 110 5.21 -7.61 13.03
C PRO A 110 6.74 -7.78 13.09
N LYS A 111 7.44 -7.61 11.97
CA LYS A 111 8.90 -7.74 11.83
C LYS A 111 9.61 -6.41 11.58
N LEU A 112 8.86 -5.31 11.38
CA LEU A 112 9.45 -3.98 11.20
C LEU A 112 10.03 -3.46 12.51
N SER A 113 11.17 -2.79 12.43
CA SER A 113 11.80 -2.13 13.57
C SER A 113 11.26 -0.71 13.77
N LYS A 114 11.60 -0.08 14.89
CA LYS A 114 11.28 1.34 15.12
C LYS A 114 11.94 2.29 14.10
N GLN A 115 13.01 1.87 13.43
CA GLN A 115 13.69 2.68 12.41
C GLN A 115 12.96 2.65 11.06
N ASP A 116 12.13 1.62 10.86
CA ASP A 116 11.31 1.43 9.66
C ASP A 116 9.96 2.15 9.73
N LEU A 117 9.72 2.90 10.81
CA LEU A 117 8.43 3.48 11.14
C LEU A 117 8.58 4.93 11.62
N VAL A 118 7.72 5.80 11.12
CA VAL A 118 7.53 7.17 11.64
C VAL A 118 6.17 7.26 12.29
N GLN A 119 6.13 7.47 13.60
CA GLN A 119 4.88 7.60 14.35
C GLN A 119 4.20 8.95 14.11
N ILE A 120 2.88 8.92 13.88
CA ILE A 120 1.99 10.07 13.67
C ILE A 120 0.90 10.03 14.75
N GLY A 121 1.28 10.37 15.98
CA GLY A 121 0.40 10.39 17.16
C GLY A 121 0.01 9.01 17.70
N GLY A 122 -0.86 9.02 18.71
CA GLY A 122 -1.27 7.85 19.48
C GLY A 122 -0.23 7.36 20.48
N ASP A 123 -0.57 6.31 21.21
CA ASP A 123 0.26 5.70 22.26
C ASP A 123 1.09 4.54 21.68
N GLU A 124 1.51 3.57 22.52
CA GLU A 124 2.14 2.33 22.05
C GLU A 124 1.05 1.32 21.58
N PRO A 125 1.36 0.44 20.62
CA PRO A 125 0.38 -0.47 20.04
C PRO A 125 0.07 -1.64 20.98
N ASP A 126 -1.19 -2.05 21.04
CA ASP A 126 -1.60 -3.31 21.68
C ASP A 126 -1.65 -4.43 20.65
N LEU A 127 -0.58 -5.23 20.58
CA LEU A 127 -0.39 -6.28 19.58
C LEU A 127 -1.30 -7.51 19.75
N ASP A 128 -2.22 -7.51 20.72
CA ASP A 128 -3.30 -8.50 20.81
C ASP A 128 -4.58 -8.03 20.11
N TYR A 129 -4.64 -6.76 19.69
CA TYR A 129 -5.73 -6.22 18.88
C TYR A 129 -5.43 -6.25 17.37
N PRO A 130 -6.47 -6.12 16.53
CA PRO A 130 -6.29 -5.98 15.09
C PRO A 130 -5.42 -4.78 14.69
N ILE A 131 -4.86 -4.86 13.48
CA ILE A 131 -4.09 -3.79 12.84
C ILE A 131 -4.79 -3.44 11.53
N ALA A 132 -4.89 -2.14 11.20
CA ALA A 132 -5.27 -1.70 9.85
C ALA A 132 -4.04 -1.26 9.07
N ILE A 133 -4.01 -1.58 7.79
CA ILE A 133 -2.97 -1.20 6.84
C ILE A 133 -3.65 -0.55 5.65
N TYR A 134 -3.20 0.62 5.25
CA TYR A 134 -3.66 1.24 4.01
C TYR A 134 -2.56 2.08 3.39
N GLY A 135 -2.59 2.30 2.08
CA GLY A 135 -1.52 3.04 1.43
C GLY A 135 -1.89 3.63 0.10
N ALA A 136 -1.59 4.92 -0.06
CA ALA A 136 -1.77 5.64 -1.32
C ALA A 136 -0.53 5.47 -2.20
N GLY A 137 -0.75 4.98 -3.42
CA GLY A 137 0.25 4.83 -4.47
C GLY A 137 -0.38 5.13 -5.83
N THR A 138 -0.21 4.23 -6.81
CA THR A 138 -0.99 4.28 -8.06
C THR A 138 -2.50 4.18 -7.76
N GLY A 139 -2.86 3.31 -6.82
CA GLY A 139 -4.21 3.17 -6.26
C GLY A 139 -4.23 3.35 -4.74
N LEU A 140 -5.24 2.79 -4.08
CA LEU A 140 -5.39 2.74 -2.63
C LEU A 140 -5.62 1.31 -2.16
N GLY A 141 -4.59 0.65 -1.64
CA GLY A 141 -4.74 -0.67 -1.04
C GLY A 141 -5.11 -0.60 0.44
N VAL A 142 -5.83 -1.61 0.90
CA VAL A 142 -6.28 -1.77 2.30
C VAL A 142 -6.18 -3.24 2.70
N SER A 143 -5.66 -3.50 3.90
CA SER A 143 -5.64 -4.83 4.51
C SER A 143 -5.74 -4.69 6.02
N HIS A 144 -6.11 -5.77 6.71
CA HIS A 144 -6.04 -5.85 8.16
C HIS A 144 -5.19 -7.04 8.58
N LEU A 145 -4.60 -6.97 9.76
CA LEU A 145 -4.05 -8.16 10.43
C LEU A 145 -4.84 -8.43 11.69
N ILE A 146 -5.14 -9.69 11.91
CA ILE A 146 -5.66 -10.17 13.18
C ILE A 146 -4.72 -11.24 13.74
N LYS A 147 -4.67 -11.35 15.06
CA LYS A 147 -3.88 -12.37 15.74
C LYS A 147 -4.80 -13.46 16.25
N VAL A 148 -4.63 -14.68 15.73
CA VAL A 148 -5.42 -15.86 16.11
C VAL A 148 -4.46 -16.95 16.55
N ASN A 149 -4.60 -17.42 17.80
CA ASN A 149 -3.72 -18.44 18.39
C ASN A 149 -2.22 -18.08 18.27
N GLY A 150 -1.88 -16.81 18.52
CA GLY A 150 -0.51 -16.29 18.43
C GLY A 150 0.03 -16.10 17.02
N ARG A 151 -0.78 -16.31 15.97
CA ARG A 151 -0.40 -16.17 14.57
C ARG A 151 -1.10 -14.99 13.92
N TRP A 152 -0.35 -14.21 13.14
CA TRP A 152 -0.91 -13.14 12.33
C TRP A 152 -1.59 -13.72 11.08
N ILE A 153 -2.82 -13.28 10.84
CA ILE A 153 -3.62 -13.62 9.67
C ILE A 153 -3.95 -12.31 8.96
N SER A 154 -3.56 -12.23 7.68
CA SER A 154 -3.94 -11.11 6.80
C SER A 154 -5.36 -11.27 6.31
N LEU A 155 -6.15 -10.21 6.49
CA LEU A 155 -7.49 -10.06 5.93
C LEU A 155 -7.40 -9.07 4.77
N SER A 156 -7.21 -9.59 3.56
CA SER A 156 -7.20 -8.79 2.33
C SER A 156 -8.60 -8.28 1.98
N GLY A 157 -8.66 -7.14 1.29
CA GLY A 157 -9.91 -6.65 0.71
C GLY A 157 -9.71 -5.39 -0.13
N GLU A 158 -10.79 -4.95 -0.76
CA GLU A 158 -10.79 -3.82 -1.70
C GLU A 158 -11.27 -2.51 -1.03
N GLY A 159 -10.80 -2.27 0.20
CA GLY A 159 -11.29 -1.18 1.05
C GLY A 159 -11.10 0.22 0.44
N GLY A 160 -10.11 0.41 -0.44
CA GLY A 160 -9.89 1.68 -1.13
C GLY A 160 -10.98 2.03 -2.15
N HIS A 161 -11.79 1.05 -2.56
CA HIS A 161 -12.92 1.23 -3.46
C HIS A 161 -14.23 1.59 -2.76
N THR A 162 -14.23 1.74 -1.43
CA THR A 162 -15.38 2.27 -0.65
C THR A 162 -15.50 3.79 -0.78
N GLU A 163 -16.64 4.36 -0.44
CA GLU A 163 -16.87 5.81 -0.45
C GLU A 163 -16.23 6.52 0.77
N LEU A 164 -15.68 7.72 0.55
CA LEU A 164 -15.20 8.58 1.62
C LEU A 164 -16.31 9.56 2.03
N PRO A 165 -16.82 9.54 3.28
CA PRO A 165 -17.80 10.52 3.71
C PRO A 165 -17.18 11.92 3.86
N MET A 166 -17.77 12.89 3.15
CA MET A 166 -17.45 14.32 3.29
C MET A 166 -18.17 14.88 4.52
N ILE A 167 -17.54 15.86 5.18
CA ILE A 167 -18.06 16.40 6.45
C ILE A 167 -18.23 17.92 6.44
N SER A 168 -18.03 18.57 5.29
CA SER A 168 -18.23 20.00 5.13
C SER A 168 -18.66 20.38 3.72
N ASP A 169 -19.30 21.54 3.59
CA ASP A 169 -19.77 22.06 2.30
C ASP A 169 -18.62 22.22 1.28
N ASP A 170 -17.42 22.58 1.72
CA ASP A 170 -16.26 22.70 0.83
C ASP A 170 -15.79 21.34 0.31
N GLU A 171 -15.80 20.31 1.16
CA GLU A 171 -15.51 18.94 0.74
C GLU A 171 -16.60 18.40 -0.21
N ASP A 172 -17.87 18.73 0.04
CA ASP A 172 -18.97 18.37 -0.84
C ASP A 172 -18.82 18.98 -2.23
N ARG A 173 -18.34 20.23 -2.33
CA ARG A 173 -18.05 20.88 -3.62
C ARG A 173 -16.97 20.11 -4.39
N ILE A 174 -15.92 19.65 -3.73
CA ILE A 174 -14.88 18.81 -4.35
C ILE A 174 -15.49 17.48 -4.84
N LEU A 175 -16.26 16.81 -3.98
CA LEU A 175 -16.95 15.57 -4.33
C LEU A 175 -17.91 15.74 -5.51
N VAL A 176 -18.65 16.85 -5.60
CA VAL A 176 -19.52 17.17 -6.75
C VAL A 176 -18.72 17.22 -8.05
N GLN A 177 -17.54 17.86 -8.07
CA GLN A 177 -16.72 17.90 -9.29
C GLN A 177 -16.22 16.51 -9.70
N LEU A 178 -15.75 15.70 -8.74
CA LEU A 178 -15.32 14.32 -9.05
C LEU A 178 -16.49 13.46 -9.53
N ARG A 179 -17.69 13.62 -8.96
CA ARG A 179 -18.90 12.90 -9.38
C ARG A 179 -19.29 13.20 -10.82
N LYS A 180 -19.11 14.44 -11.30
CA LYS A 180 -19.35 14.78 -12.72
C LYS A 180 -18.44 13.99 -13.68
N LYS A 181 -17.23 13.64 -13.25
CA LYS A 181 -16.24 12.91 -14.05
C LYS A 181 -16.39 11.40 -13.95
N PHE A 182 -16.66 10.87 -12.75
CA PHE A 182 -16.60 9.42 -12.48
C PHE A 182 -17.95 8.78 -12.16
N GLY A 183 -19.01 9.56 -11.95
CA GLY A 183 -20.27 9.08 -11.39
C GLY A 183 -20.08 8.68 -9.92
N ARG A 184 -19.78 7.40 -9.67
CA ARG A 184 -19.40 6.89 -8.34
C ARG A 184 -17.95 7.31 -8.04
N VAL A 185 -17.71 7.84 -6.84
CA VAL A 185 -16.37 8.29 -6.41
C VAL A 185 -15.91 7.46 -5.23
N SER A 186 -14.98 6.53 -5.47
CA SER A 186 -14.31 5.78 -4.41
C SER A 186 -13.29 6.64 -3.67
N THR A 187 -12.88 6.18 -2.49
CA THR A 187 -11.83 6.79 -1.67
C THR A 187 -10.51 6.89 -2.44
N GLU A 188 -10.17 5.87 -3.25
CA GLU A 188 -9.00 5.89 -4.14
C GLU A 188 -8.96 7.11 -5.08
N ARG A 189 -10.12 7.63 -5.51
CA ARG A 189 -10.18 8.82 -6.37
C ARG A 189 -9.73 10.09 -5.66
N PHE A 190 -9.60 10.06 -4.34
CA PHE A 190 -8.99 11.10 -3.50
C PHE A 190 -7.59 10.70 -3.03
N LEU A 191 -7.40 9.43 -2.65
CA LEU A 191 -6.23 8.93 -1.94
C LEU A 191 -5.31 8.06 -2.81
N SER A 192 -4.80 8.66 -3.89
CA SER A 192 -3.80 8.08 -4.77
C SER A 192 -2.99 9.20 -5.41
N GLY A 193 -1.97 8.87 -6.21
CA GLY A 193 -1.25 9.89 -7.01
C GLY A 193 -2.22 10.65 -7.92
N ASN A 194 -3.09 9.93 -8.62
CA ASN A 194 -4.16 10.53 -9.40
C ASN A 194 -5.21 11.24 -8.53
N GLY A 195 -5.40 10.80 -7.28
CA GLY A 195 -6.27 11.45 -6.32
C GLY A 195 -5.83 12.87 -5.96
N ILE A 196 -4.53 13.10 -5.78
CA ILE A 196 -3.95 14.45 -5.60
C ILE A 196 -4.31 15.34 -6.81
N VAL A 197 -4.15 14.82 -8.03
CA VAL A 197 -4.51 15.54 -9.26
C VAL A 197 -6.01 15.81 -9.34
N ASN A 198 -6.85 14.84 -9.00
CA ASN A 198 -8.31 15.01 -9.01
C ASN A 198 -8.76 16.11 -8.04
N ILE A 199 -8.21 16.15 -6.83
CA ILE A 199 -8.51 17.20 -5.84
C ILE A 199 -8.08 18.56 -6.39
N TYR A 200 -6.87 18.67 -6.95
CA TYR A 200 -6.38 19.93 -7.53
C TYR A 200 -7.24 20.42 -8.69
N GLN A 201 -7.60 19.54 -9.63
CA GLN A 201 -8.45 19.89 -10.77
C GLN A 201 -9.86 20.28 -10.32
N ALA A 202 -10.41 19.63 -9.29
CA ALA A 202 -11.68 20.03 -8.70
C ALA A 202 -11.62 21.44 -8.10
N LEU A 203 -10.53 21.76 -7.38
CA LEU A 203 -10.32 23.09 -6.81
C LEU A 203 -10.17 24.17 -7.90
N LEU A 204 -9.49 23.88 -9.02
CA LEU A 204 -9.45 24.78 -10.18
C LEU A 204 -10.88 25.09 -10.69
N GLN A 205 -11.69 24.05 -10.91
CA GLN A 205 -13.06 24.20 -11.39
C GLN A 205 -13.94 24.98 -10.41
N ILE A 206 -13.81 24.71 -9.10
CA ILE A 206 -14.53 25.41 -8.04
C ILE A 206 -14.18 26.91 -8.03
N ASN A 207 -12.94 27.25 -8.35
CA ASN A 207 -12.45 28.63 -8.42
C ASN A 207 -12.61 29.26 -9.82
N ASN A 208 -13.37 28.62 -10.73
CA ASN A 208 -13.55 29.05 -12.12
C ASN A 208 -12.24 29.26 -12.89
N GLN A 209 -11.20 28.47 -12.58
CA GLN A 209 -9.92 28.45 -13.27
C GLN A 209 -9.89 27.34 -14.32
N PRO A 210 -9.15 27.51 -15.44
CA PRO A 210 -9.03 26.47 -16.45
C PRO A 210 -8.35 25.23 -15.87
N VAL A 211 -8.88 24.05 -16.19
CA VAL A 211 -8.25 22.77 -15.83
C VAL A 211 -6.97 22.62 -16.64
N ILE A 212 -5.86 22.35 -15.95
CA ILE A 212 -4.56 22.10 -16.56
C ILE A 212 -4.13 20.65 -16.33
N GLU A 213 -3.34 20.12 -17.27
CA GLU A 213 -2.62 18.87 -17.07
C GLU A 213 -1.41 19.11 -16.17
N ILE A 214 -1.27 18.26 -15.17
CA ILE A 214 -0.23 18.36 -14.15
C ILE A 214 -0.02 16.99 -13.49
N THR A 215 1.21 16.70 -13.10
CA THR A 215 1.56 15.45 -12.40
C THR A 215 1.47 15.64 -10.87
N PRO A 216 1.23 14.57 -10.09
CA PRO A 216 1.17 14.68 -8.63
C PRO A 216 2.46 15.18 -8.00
N ASP A 217 3.64 14.84 -8.56
CA ASP A 217 4.94 15.32 -8.09
C ASP A 217 5.07 16.85 -8.17
N ILE A 218 4.63 17.48 -9.27
CA ILE A 218 4.64 18.95 -9.39
C ILE A 218 3.70 19.59 -8.36
N ILE A 219 2.52 19.02 -8.11
CA ILE A 219 1.59 19.54 -7.10
C ILE A 219 2.25 19.49 -5.71
N VAL A 220 2.86 18.35 -5.35
CA VAL A 220 3.56 18.18 -4.08
C VAL A 220 4.72 19.16 -3.96
N GLU A 221 5.59 19.27 -4.97
CA GLU A 221 6.73 20.21 -4.98
C GLU A 221 6.28 21.66 -4.78
N LYS A 222 5.23 22.09 -5.51
CA LYS A 222 4.69 23.45 -5.40
C LYS A 222 4.00 23.71 -4.06
N ALA A 223 3.39 22.69 -3.45
CA ALA A 223 2.84 22.77 -2.11
C ALA A 223 3.94 22.94 -1.06
N LEU A 224 5.00 22.13 -1.13
CA LEU A 224 6.12 22.15 -0.18
C LEU A 224 6.95 23.44 -0.27
N SER A 225 7.18 23.95 -1.49
CA SER A 225 7.84 25.24 -1.72
C SER A 225 6.94 26.45 -1.42
N LYS A 226 5.66 26.22 -1.10
CA LYS A 226 4.63 27.25 -0.88
C LYS A 226 4.47 28.22 -2.06
N SER A 227 4.85 27.80 -3.27
CA SER A 227 4.78 28.61 -4.49
C SER A 227 3.41 28.58 -5.16
N CYS A 228 2.51 27.71 -4.70
CA CYS A 228 1.17 27.53 -5.24
C CYS A 228 0.16 27.32 -4.09
N PRO A 229 -0.63 28.34 -3.72
CA PRO A 229 -1.63 28.22 -2.65
C PRO A 229 -2.65 27.10 -2.89
N LEU A 230 -3.07 26.90 -4.15
CA LEU A 230 -4.01 25.85 -4.50
C LEU A 230 -3.40 24.45 -4.35
N CYS A 231 -2.10 24.30 -4.67
CA CYS A 231 -1.38 23.04 -4.50
C CYS A 231 -1.21 22.71 -3.01
N LEU A 232 -0.93 23.72 -2.18
CA LEU A 232 -0.92 23.58 -0.72
C LEU A 232 -2.29 23.16 -0.17
N GLN A 233 -3.37 23.78 -0.66
CA GLN A 233 -4.73 23.42 -0.30
C GLN A 233 -5.07 21.98 -0.71
N THR A 234 -4.68 21.56 -1.92
CA THR A 234 -4.82 20.17 -2.40
C THR A 234 -4.14 19.19 -1.45
N LEU A 235 -2.87 19.42 -1.12
CA LEU A 235 -2.10 18.51 -0.29
C LEU A 235 -2.64 18.46 1.14
N THR A 236 -3.18 19.59 1.63
CA THR A 236 -3.88 19.67 2.92
C THR A 236 -5.13 18.79 2.92
N TYR A 237 -6.00 18.89 1.90
CA TYR A 237 -7.17 18.02 1.76
C TYR A 237 -6.78 16.54 1.65
N PHE A 238 -5.74 16.22 0.88
CA PHE A 238 -5.24 14.85 0.79
C PHE A 238 -4.87 14.29 2.17
N CYS A 239 -4.13 15.06 2.99
CA CYS A 239 -3.76 14.65 4.35
C CYS A 239 -4.98 14.51 5.28
N THR A 240 -5.93 15.45 5.22
CA THR A 240 -7.20 15.38 5.96
C THR A 240 -7.98 14.10 5.60
N PHE A 241 -8.10 13.79 4.31
CA PHE A 241 -8.80 12.60 3.82
C PHE A 241 -8.08 11.30 4.21
N MET A 242 -6.74 11.28 4.15
CA MET A 242 -5.94 10.16 4.65
C MET A 242 -6.23 9.91 6.12
N GLY A 243 -6.26 10.96 6.95
CA GLY A 243 -6.56 10.85 8.38
C GLY A 243 -7.95 10.32 8.63
N ARG A 244 -8.95 10.92 7.99
CA ARG A 244 -10.35 10.50 8.12
C ARG A 244 -10.55 9.04 7.76
N PHE A 245 -9.99 8.61 6.64
CA PHE A 245 -10.09 7.23 6.17
C PHE A 245 -9.42 6.25 7.13
N GLY A 246 -8.18 6.54 7.57
CA GLY A 246 -7.49 5.72 8.57
C GLY A 246 -8.28 5.59 9.87
N GLY A 247 -8.88 6.69 10.36
CA GLY A 247 -9.71 6.65 11.55
C GLY A 247 -11.01 5.85 11.37
N ASN A 248 -11.55 5.79 10.15
CA ASN A 248 -12.71 4.94 9.84
C ASN A 248 -12.32 3.45 9.85
N LEU A 249 -11.16 3.09 9.29
CA LEU A 249 -10.63 1.73 9.38
C LEU A 249 -10.41 1.33 10.84
N ALA A 250 -9.83 2.24 11.63
CA ALA A 250 -9.56 2.01 13.03
C ALA A 250 -10.82 1.69 13.85
N LEU A 251 -11.91 2.43 13.61
CA LEU A 251 -13.21 2.17 14.24
C LEU A 251 -13.86 0.89 13.73
N THR A 252 -13.73 0.57 12.44
CA THR A 252 -14.36 -0.59 11.81
C THR A 252 -13.95 -1.91 12.48
N LEU A 253 -12.67 -2.04 12.85
CA LEU A 253 -12.13 -3.28 13.40
C LEU A 253 -11.45 -3.13 14.77
N ASN A 254 -11.65 -1.99 15.44
CA ASN A 254 -11.03 -1.65 16.72
C ASN A 254 -9.52 -1.92 16.73
N THR A 255 -8.79 -1.26 15.83
CA THR A 255 -7.39 -1.61 15.55
C THR A 255 -6.41 -1.02 16.55
N GLN A 256 -6.49 -1.39 17.83
CA GLN A 256 -5.57 -0.91 18.88
C GLN A 256 -4.14 -1.40 18.69
N GLY A 257 -3.93 -2.42 17.84
CA GLY A 257 -2.59 -2.82 17.38
C GLY A 257 -1.92 -1.79 16.47
N GLY A 258 -2.68 -0.77 16.05
CA GLY A 258 -2.19 0.36 15.28
C GLY A 258 -2.79 0.45 13.89
N VAL A 259 -2.52 1.59 13.25
CA VAL A 259 -2.84 1.87 11.86
C VAL A 259 -1.56 2.19 11.12
N TYR A 260 -1.28 1.45 10.04
CA TYR A 260 -0.03 1.57 9.30
C TYR A 260 -0.31 2.12 7.90
N ILE A 261 0.39 3.19 7.55
CA ILE A 261 0.35 3.83 6.25
C ILE A 261 1.51 3.29 5.42
N ALA A 262 1.17 2.50 4.42
CA ALA A 262 2.09 2.01 3.41
C ALA A 262 2.11 2.92 2.17
N GLY A 263 2.99 2.61 1.22
CA GLY A 263 3.01 3.23 -0.10
C GLY A 263 4.00 4.40 -0.24
N GLY A 264 4.34 4.71 -1.49
CA GLY A 264 5.45 5.61 -1.83
C GLY A 264 5.11 7.10 -1.88
N ILE A 265 3.85 7.49 -1.65
CA ILE A 265 3.44 8.90 -1.74
C ILE A 265 3.81 9.66 -0.47
N VAL A 266 3.27 9.25 0.69
CA VAL A 266 3.45 9.96 1.97
C VAL A 266 4.92 10.09 2.41
N PRO A 267 5.78 9.05 2.29
CA PRO A 267 7.19 9.18 2.70
C PRO A 267 7.93 10.33 2.01
N ARG A 268 7.54 10.73 0.79
CA ARG A 268 8.17 11.83 0.04
C ARG A 268 7.93 13.22 0.63
N PHE A 269 6.92 13.37 1.49
CA PHE A 269 6.60 14.63 2.15
C PHE A 269 6.30 14.42 3.65
N ILE A 270 7.02 13.48 4.28
CA ILE A 270 6.77 13.08 5.67
C ILE A 270 6.79 14.24 6.66
N GLU A 271 7.69 15.22 6.48
CA GLU A 271 7.76 16.41 7.35
C GLU A 271 6.52 17.30 7.23
N PHE A 272 5.99 17.46 6.02
CA PHE A 272 4.70 18.14 5.83
C PHE A 272 3.57 17.31 6.47
N PHE A 273 3.57 16.00 6.24
CA PHE A 273 2.52 15.10 6.74
C PHE A 273 2.41 15.12 8.27
N LYS A 274 3.54 15.12 8.99
CA LYS A 274 3.61 15.23 10.46
C LYS A 274 2.91 16.46 11.01
N THR A 275 2.95 17.57 10.28
CA THR A 275 2.39 18.87 10.70
C THR A 275 1.06 19.19 10.01
N SER A 276 0.57 18.28 9.18
CA SER A 276 -0.70 18.43 8.46
C SER A 276 -1.91 18.14 9.37
N PRO A 277 -3.14 18.47 8.93
CA PRO A 277 -4.37 18.12 9.65
C PRO A 277 -4.68 16.61 9.72
N PHE A 278 -3.78 15.74 9.26
CA PHE A 278 -3.98 14.29 9.25
C PHE A 278 -4.43 13.74 10.60
N ARG A 279 -3.70 14.05 11.68
CA ARG A 279 -3.98 13.45 12.99
C ARG A 279 -5.29 13.96 13.57
N ASP A 280 -5.56 15.25 13.43
CA ASP A 280 -6.84 15.84 13.85
C ASP A 280 -8.02 15.18 13.11
N ALA A 281 -7.89 14.97 11.79
CA ALA A 281 -8.92 14.31 10.98
C ALA A 281 -9.09 12.81 11.32
N PHE A 282 -8.00 12.13 11.68
CA PHE A 282 -8.03 10.75 12.18
C PHE A 282 -8.82 10.66 13.48
N GLU A 283 -8.61 11.61 14.39
CA GLU A 283 -9.26 11.64 15.70
C GLU A 283 -10.67 12.24 15.70
N HIS A 284 -11.07 12.92 14.62
CA HIS A 284 -12.38 13.57 14.50
C HIS A 284 -13.51 12.56 14.28
N LYS A 285 -13.91 11.87 15.37
CA LYS A 285 -14.91 10.78 15.39
C LYS A 285 -16.02 11.02 16.44
N GLY A 286 -16.27 12.29 16.79
CA GLY A 286 -17.29 12.68 17.75
C GLY A 286 -17.11 11.97 19.10
N ARG A 287 -18.18 11.35 19.60
CA ARG A 287 -18.14 10.61 20.88
C ARG A 287 -17.16 9.43 20.90
N MET A 288 -16.68 8.95 19.74
CA MET A 288 -15.70 7.86 19.63
C MET A 288 -14.26 8.36 19.52
N SER A 289 -14.03 9.68 19.56
CA SER A 289 -12.68 10.27 19.50
C SER A 289 -11.75 9.73 20.59
N TYR A 290 -12.26 9.41 21.78
CA TYR A 290 -11.44 8.87 22.87
C TYR A 290 -10.80 7.50 22.52
N LEU A 291 -11.46 6.71 21.65
CA LEU A 291 -10.99 5.40 21.26
C LEU A 291 -9.83 5.51 20.27
N VAL A 292 -10.00 6.31 19.22
CA VAL A 292 -8.99 6.48 18.16
C VAL A 292 -7.79 7.33 18.61
N LYS A 293 -7.97 8.21 19.60
CA LYS A 293 -6.88 9.02 20.18
C LYS A 293 -5.69 8.20 20.68
N LYS A 294 -5.96 7.01 21.22
CA LYS A 294 -4.91 6.12 21.74
C LYS A 294 -4.24 5.29 20.65
N ILE A 295 -4.93 5.06 19.53
CA ILE A 295 -4.44 4.19 18.46
C ILE A 295 -3.23 4.86 17.79
N PRO A 296 -2.05 4.20 17.80
CA PRO A 296 -0.91 4.72 17.08
C PRO A 296 -1.14 4.65 15.58
N VAL A 297 -0.64 5.67 14.89
CA VAL A 297 -0.50 5.64 13.44
C VAL A 297 0.99 5.61 13.11
N TYR A 298 1.41 4.75 12.19
CA TYR A 298 2.78 4.70 11.71
C TYR A 298 2.83 4.84 10.19
N VAL A 299 3.74 5.66 9.67
CA VAL A 299 4.12 5.62 8.25
C VAL A 299 5.28 4.65 8.11
N ILE A 300 5.13 3.66 7.23
CA ILE A 300 6.19 2.69 6.92
C ILE A 300 7.23 3.37 6.03
N THR A 301 8.48 3.41 6.48
CA THR A 301 9.62 3.97 5.77
C THR A 301 10.62 2.92 5.28
N HIS A 302 10.39 1.64 5.57
CA HIS A 302 11.13 0.55 4.95
C HIS A 302 11.06 0.66 3.42
N GLU A 303 12.18 0.44 2.72
CA GLU A 303 12.28 0.68 1.27
C GLU A 303 11.43 -0.32 0.46
N ASP A 304 11.44 -1.60 0.86
CA ASP A 304 10.74 -2.68 0.15
C ASP A 304 9.85 -3.56 1.06
N PRO A 305 8.81 -3.00 1.71
CA PRO A 305 7.97 -3.76 2.65
C PRO A 305 7.20 -4.90 1.98
N GLY A 306 6.88 -4.78 0.68
CA GLY A 306 6.25 -5.84 -0.10
C GLY A 306 7.15 -7.07 -0.26
N LEU A 307 8.42 -6.85 -0.67
CA LEU A 307 9.41 -7.92 -0.80
C LEU A 307 9.72 -8.57 0.56
N PHE A 308 9.93 -7.74 1.58
CA PHE A 308 10.25 -8.22 2.93
C PHE A 308 9.09 -9.06 3.49
N GLY A 309 7.87 -8.54 3.36
CA GLY A 309 6.64 -9.21 3.77
C GLY A 309 6.36 -10.52 3.04
N ALA A 310 6.65 -10.61 1.74
CA ALA A 310 6.57 -11.87 0.99
C ALA A 310 7.51 -12.95 1.56
N GLY A 311 8.73 -12.56 1.95
CA GLY A 311 9.67 -13.45 2.63
C GLY A 311 9.19 -13.93 3.99
N VAL A 312 8.67 -13.01 4.81
CA VAL A 312 8.08 -13.32 6.13
C VAL A 312 6.85 -14.24 5.98
N TYR A 313 6.00 -13.99 4.99
CA TYR A 313 4.84 -14.84 4.70
C TYR A 313 5.27 -16.27 4.37
N LEU A 314 6.24 -16.43 3.47
CA LEU A 314 6.77 -17.72 3.09
C LEU A 314 7.36 -18.47 4.30
N GLN A 315 8.15 -17.78 5.13
CA GLN A 315 8.72 -18.34 6.36
C GLN A 315 7.62 -18.83 7.32
N ASN A 316 6.54 -18.05 7.49
CA ASN A 316 5.41 -18.45 8.32
C ASN A 316 4.70 -19.70 7.78
N CYS A 317 4.62 -19.88 6.46
CA CYS A 317 4.06 -21.08 5.85
C CYS A 317 4.94 -22.32 6.03
N LEU A 318 6.26 -22.17 6.13
CA LEU A 318 7.20 -23.27 6.37
C LEU A 318 7.23 -23.74 7.82
N ASN A 319 6.86 -22.87 8.77
CA ASN A 319 6.78 -23.18 10.20
C ASN A 319 5.42 -23.76 10.64
N LYS A 320 4.57 -24.16 9.70
CA LYS A 320 3.29 -24.83 9.96
C LYS A 320 3.48 -26.35 10.06
#